data_AF-A0A971NZ26-F1
#
_entry.id   AF-A0A971NZ26-F1
#
_cell.length_a   1.000
_cell.length_b   1.000
_cell.length_c   1.000
_cell.angle_alpha   90.00
_cell.angle_beta   90.00
_cell.angle_gamma   90.00
#
_symmetry.space_group_name_H-M   'P 1'
#
loop_
_entity.id
_entity.type
_entity.pdbx_description
1 polymer ?
#
loop_
_entity_poly.entity_id
_entity_poly.type
_entity_poly.pdbx_seq_one_letter_code
_entity_poly.pdbx_strand_id
1 'polypeptide(L)'
;MWPDAAVPLAGDGQRRLGEHHHGVFLWPAAAALGALVPLAALCRGRKPRWWVAALSVPGMLYATNMEQLAILLLPLLAGLVVWFLATQKRVHWVLWAQLGAAAANAVWILLCPGTRLRFEGEVSSWYANFGMKSLLAKLELGASAALDPLVYQRDLIFFFFCLLLAWCIFIRYKAVFYRVLALAPLLVCMALGMYQRYTLAVFPQLAFFTGALDGEGMITLANANSLTAYIPLVLLYLVFALCLVNLYLALGHTPLALAAVWALCCGFASRLALGFSPTIWTSGVRTGFFFSLTLLVLCALLYRQAALAPVAALPGAGATRAAKSRRAQKWVFGVVFAAYCLLQMYSIQEIRIASGYTG
;
A
#
# COMPACT_ATOMS: atom_id res chain seq x y z
N MET A 1 28.07 31.51 -34.85
CA MET A 1 29.38 31.02 -34.39
C MET A 1 29.50 31.43 -32.92
N TRP A 2 29.08 30.56 -32.02
CA TRP A 2 29.24 30.68 -30.56
C TRP A 2 29.82 29.33 -30.12
N PRO A 3 30.90 29.30 -29.33
CA PRO A 3 31.68 28.09 -29.10
C PRO A 3 31.02 27.17 -28.07
N ASP A 4 31.33 25.88 -28.23
CA ASP A 4 30.90 24.74 -27.44
C ASP A 4 31.15 24.90 -25.93
N ALA A 5 30.08 24.85 -25.14
CA ALA A 5 30.15 24.56 -23.71
C ALA A 5 29.62 23.15 -23.49
N ALA A 6 30.53 22.22 -23.25
CA ALA A 6 30.26 20.82 -22.97
C ALA A 6 29.30 20.67 -21.78
N VAL A 7 28.17 20.02 -22.01
CA VAL A 7 27.27 19.50 -20.98
C VAL A 7 28.02 18.42 -20.20
N PRO A 8 28.22 18.51 -18.87
CA PRO A 8 28.80 17.43 -18.12
C PRO A 8 27.79 16.27 -18.07
N LEU A 9 28.23 15.09 -18.52
CA LEU A 9 27.47 13.85 -18.47
C LEU A 9 26.99 13.58 -17.04
N ALA A 10 25.67 13.62 -16.84
CA ALA A 10 24.96 13.28 -15.61
C ALA A 10 25.02 11.75 -15.34
N GLY A 11 26.22 11.22 -15.08
CA GLY A 11 26.45 9.79 -14.86
C GLY A 11 26.68 9.39 -13.40
N ASP A 12 27.43 10.20 -12.64
CA ASP A 12 27.98 9.75 -11.34
C ASP A 12 27.35 10.40 -10.10
N GLY A 13 26.69 11.56 -10.24
CA GLY A 13 26.01 12.23 -9.12
C GLY A 13 24.74 11.52 -8.65
N GLN A 14 24.01 10.86 -9.56
CA GLN A 14 22.76 10.15 -9.24
C GLN A 14 22.97 8.78 -8.58
N ARG A 15 24.14 8.15 -8.76
CA ARG A 15 24.43 6.85 -8.13
C ARG A 15 24.69 6.97 -6.63
N ARG A 16 25.32 8.07 -6.17
CA ARG A 16 25.57 8.29 -4.73
C ARG A 16 24.37 8.82 -3.95
N LEU A 17 23.36 9.38 -4.62
CA LEU A 17 22.14 9.87 -3.98
C LEU A 17 21.08 8.77 -3.77
N GLY A 18 21.19 7.63 -4.45
CA GLY A 18 20.24 6.53 -4.34
C GLY A 18 20.21 5.84 -2.96
N GLU A 19 21.33 5.84 -2.23
CA GLU A 19 21.48 5.04 -1.01
C GLU A 19 20.90 5.71 0.26
N HIS A 20 20.75 7.04 0.28
CA HIS A 20 20.31 7.77 1.47
C HIS A 20 18.80 8.01 1.58
N HIS A 21 18.00 7.70 0.55
CA HIS A 21 16.57 8.05 0.53
C HIS A 21 15.61 6.96 1.03
N HIS A 22 16.09 5.74 1.28
CA HIS A 22 15.24 4.67 1.83
C HIS A 22 14.93 4.85 3.33
N GLY A 23 15.80 5.56 4.06
CA GLY A 23 15.63 5.80 5.50
C GLY A 23 14.42 6.68 5.84
N VAL A 24 14.03 7.59 4.95
CA VAL A 24 12.97 8.59 5.21
C VAL A 24 11.59 7.93 5.42
N PHE A 25 11.30 6.84 4.71
CA PHE A 25 10.02 6.12 4.85
C PHE A 25 10.08 5.01 5.90
N LEU A 26 11.27 4.47 6.16
CA LEU A 26 11.45 3.33 7.06
C LEU A 26 11.20 3.69 8.53
N TRP A 27 11.71 4.83 9.01
CA TRP A 27 11.53 5.23 10.41
C TRP A 27 10.06 5.54 10.75
N PRO A 28 9.32 6.34 9.95
CA PRO A 28 7.90 6.57 10.20
C PRO A 28 7.08 5.28 10.11
N ALA A 29 7.43 4.35 9.20
CA ALA A 29 6.79 3.04 9.14
C ALA A 29 7.07 2.18 10.39
N ALA A 30 8.31 2.16 10.87
CA ALA A 30 8.66 1.45 12.10
C ALA A 30 7.91 2.02 13.32
N ALA A 31 7.82 3.35 13.41
CA ALA A 31 7.05 4.03 14.45
C ALA A 31 5.55 3.72 14.33
N ALA A 32 4.99 3.71 13.12
CA ALA A 32 3.61 3.31 12.87
C ALA A 32 3.34 1.88 13.34
N LEU A 33 4.20 0.92 12.95
CA LEU A 33 4.10 -0.47 13.37
C LEU A 33 4.17 -0.61 14.90
N GLY A 34 5.11 0.09 15.54
CA GLY A 34 5.22 0.17 16.99
C GLY A 34 3.96 0.73 17.65
N ALA A 35 3.40 1.79 17.08
CA ALA A 35 2.18 2.42 17.56
C ALA A 35 0.94 1.50 17.43
N LEU A 36 0.92 0.61 16.43
CA LEU A 36 -0.16 -0.36 16.21
C LEU A 36 -0.08 -1.58 17.15
N VAL A 37 1.05 -1.86 17.81
CA VAL A 37 1.22 -3.01 18.72
C VAL A 37 0.16 -3.08 19.83
N PRO A 38 -0.10 -2.02 20.62
CA PRO A 38 -1.15 -2.08 21.65
C PRO A 38 -2.54 -2.25 21.05
N LEU A 39 -2.82 -1.72 19.85
CA LEU A 39 -4.10 -1.92 19.16
C LEU A 39 -4.28 -3.38 18.74
N ALA A 40 -3.21 -4.02 18.24
CA ALA A 40 -3.23 -5.44 17.91
C ALA A 40 -3.50 -6.31 19.15
N ALA A 41 -3.06 -5.89 20.35
CA ALA A 41 -3.41 -6.56 21.60
C ALA A 41 -4.91 -6.40 21.93
N LEU A 42 -5.46 -5.19 21.78
CA LEU A 42 -6.88 -4.90 21.99
C LEU A 42 -7.78 -5.72 21.05
N CYS A 43 -7.45 -5.80 19.77
CA CYS A 43 -8.18 -6.61 18.79
C CYS A 43 -8.19 -8.11 19.15
N ARG A 44 -7.18 -8.58 19.89
CA ARG A 44 -7.09 -9.96 20.41
C ARG A 44 -7.77 -10.14 21.78
N GLY A 45 -8.45 -9.12 22.29
CA GLY A 45 -9.10 -9.12 23.60
C GLY A 45 -8.12 -9.06 24.77
N ARG A 46 -6.88 -8.63 24.56
CA ARG A 46 -5.87 -8.48 25.61
C ARG A 46 -5.68 -7.00 25.95
N LYS A 47 -5.46 -6.70 27.23
CA LYS A 47 -5.06 -5.35 27.66
C LYS A 47 -3.57 -5.15 27.35
N PRO A 48 -3.18 -4.07 26.64
CA PRO A 48 -1.78 -3.76 26.44
C PRO A 48 -1.13 -3.38 27.77
N ARG A 49 0.18 -3.63 27.89
CA ARG A 49 0.97 -3.10 29.02
C ARG A 49 0.92 -1.57 28.95
N TRP A 50 0.73 -0.92 30.10
CA TRP A 50 0.50 0.53 30.16
C TRP A 50 1.64 1.33 29.51
N TRP A 51 2.90 0.91 29.68
CA TRP A 51 4.06 1.59 29.09
C TRP A 51 4.13 1.42 27.56
N VAL A 52 3.68 0.28 27.02
CA VAL A 52 3.57 0.07 25.56
C VAL A 52 2.49 0.99 25.00
N ALA A 53 1.36 1.11 25.71
CA ALA A 53 0.29 2.03 25.35
C ALA A 53 0.75 3.50 25.43
N ALA A 54 1.47 3.89 26.47
CA ALA A 54 2.03 5.23 26.63
C ALA A 54 3.03 5.57 25.50
N LEU A 55 3.99 4.69 25.22
CA LEU A 55 5.01 4.88 24.17
C LEU A 55 4.41 4.90 22.76
N SER A 56 3.28 4.23 22.56
CA SER A 56 2.61 4.19 21.24
C SER A 56 2.03 5.53 20.80
N VAL A 57 1.70 6.44 21.74
CA VAL A 57 1.13 7.75 21.43
C VAL A 57 2.17 8.69 20.76
N PRO A 58 3.37 8.93 21.34
CA PRO A 58 4.40 9.69 20.64
C PRO A 58 4.89 8.97 19.37
N GLY A 59 4.89 7.64 19.35
CA GLY A 59 5.15 6.88 18.11
C GLY A 59 4.13 7.17 17.01
N MET A 60 2.84 7.29 17.37
CA MET A 60 1.78 7.69 16.44
C MET A 60 1.97 9.12 15.96
N LEU A 61 2.35 10.05 16.84
CA LEU A 61 2.68 11.43 16.46
C LEU A 61 3.85 11.47 15.47
N TYR A 62 4.93 10.74 15.74
CA TYR A 62 6.06 10.70 14.82
C TYR A 62 5.68 10.10 13.46
N ALA A 63 4.92 9.01 13.45
CA ALA A 63 4.46 8.35 12.24
C ALA A 63 3.55 9.25 11.38
N THR A 64 2.54 9.86 12.01
CA THR A 64 1.53 10.69 11.32
C THR A 64 2.00 12.10 11.01
N ASN A 65 3.24 12.45 11.39
CA ASN A 65 3.89 13.66 10.85
C ASN A 65 4.17 13.52 9.33
N MET A 66 4.26 12.28 8.82
CA MET A 66 4.26 12.03 7.38
C MET A 66 2.83 12.02 6.83
N GLU A 67 2.54 12.90 5.86
CA GLU A 67 1.21 13.07 5.26
C GLU A 67 0.59 11.76 4.77
N GLN A 68 1.35 10.92 4.06
CA GLN A 68 0.84 9.64 3.56
C GLN A 68 0.43 8.68 4.70
N LEU A 69 1.17 8.67 5.81
CA LEU A 69 0.82 7.88 6.98
C LEU A 69 -0.34 8.48 7.77
N ALA A 70 -0.49 9.80 7.82
CA ALA A 70 -1.68 10.44 8.39
C ALA A 70 -2.93 10.01 7.62
N ILE A 71 -2.89 10.07 6.29
CA ILE A 71 -3.99 9.66 5.40
C ILE A 71 -4.27 8.15 5.51
N LEU A 72 -3.26 7.32 5.75
CA LEU A 72 -3.44 5.89 6.00
C LEU A 72 -4.04 5.60 7.39
N LEU A 73 -3.42 6.12 8.45
CA LEU A 73 -3.67 5.69 9.83
C LEU A 73 -4.90 6.35 10.43
N LEU A 74 -5.19 7.62 10.12
CA LEU A 74 -6.36 8.32 10.67
C LEU A 74 -7.69 7.60 10.34
N PRO A 75 -8.02 7.26 9.08
CA PRO A 75 -9.22 6.50 8.77
C PRO A 75 -9.18 5.05 9.28
N LEU A 76 -8.01 4.42 9.39
CA LEU A 76 -7.88 3.10 10.01
C LEU A 76 -8.25 3.13 11.51
N LEU A 77 -7.76 4.13 12.25
CA LEU A 77 -8.07 4.31 13.66
C LEU A 77 -9.55 4.65 13.88
N ALA A 78 -10.11 5.54 13.05
CA ALA A 78 -11.53 5.87 13.07
C ALA A 78 -12.41 4.63 12.80
N GLY A 79 -12.07 3.85 11.78
CA GLY A 79 -12.74 2.57 11.48
C GLY A 79 -12.66 1.58 12.63
N LEU A 80 -11.51 1.53 13.34
CA LEU A 80 -11.37 0.69 14.52
C LEU A 80 -12.26 1.15 15.68
N VAL A 81 -12.37 2.47 15.92
CA VAL A 81 -13.32 3.02 16.91
C VAL A 81 -14.76 2.62 16.56
N VAL A 82 -15.17 2.83 15.31
CA VAL A 82 -16.50 2.44 14.83
C VAL A 82 -16.74 0.94 15.05
N TRP A 83 -15.76 0.08 14.79
CA TRP A 83 -15.88 -1.35 15.04
C TRP A 83 -16.06 -1.70 16.52
N PHE A 84 -15.30 -1.07 17.43
CA PHE A 84 -15.47 -1.29 18.88
C PHE A 84 -16.85 -0.83 19.36
N LEU A 85 -17.32 0.34 18.90
CA LEU A 85 -18.65 0.86 19.23
C LEU A 85 -19.76 -0.02 18.68
N ALA A 86 -19.68 -0.43 17.41
CA ALA A 86 -20.66 -1.31 16.77
C ALA A 86 -20.74 -2.69 17.44
N THR A 87 -19.64 -3.17 18.02
CA THR A 87 -19.60 -4.44 18.77
C THR A 87 -19.90 -4.28 20.27
N GLN A 88 -20.37 -3.10 20.70
CA GLN A 88 -20.69 -2.77 22.10
C GLN A 88 -19.52 -3.04 23.07
N LYS A 89 -18.29 -2.95 22.57
CA LYS A 89 -17.07 -3.13 23.37
C LYS A 89 -16.60 -1.79 23.90
N ARG A 90 -16.13 -1.77 25.15
CA ARG A 90 -15.48 -0.59 25.71
C ARG A 90 -14.23 -0.24 24.92
N VAL A 91 -14.16 1.00 24.42
CA VAL A 91 -12.99 1.52 23.73
C VAL A 91 -11.91 1.86 24.76
N HIS A 92 -10.72 1.30 24.59
CA HIS A 92 -9.60 1.58 25.47
C HIS A 92 -9.03 2.98 25.19
N TRP A 93 -8.63 3.73 26.23
CA TRP A 93 -8.16 5.12 26.12
C TRP A 93 -7.06 5.32 25.08
N VAL A 94 -6.16 4.34 24.91
CA VAL A 94 -5.04 4.41 23.96
C VAL A 94 -5.51 4.62 22.51
N LEU A 95 -6.68 4.08 22.13
CA LEU A 95 -7.21 4.25 20.78
C LEU A 95 -7.67 5.71 20.58
N TRP A 96 -8.34 6.30 21.57
CA TRP A 96 -8.70 7.72 21.55
C TRP A 96 -7.49 8.63 21.55
N ALA A 97 -6.47 8.31 22.36
CA ALA A 97 -5.23 9.08 22.41
C ALA A 97 -4.48 9.06 21.07
N GLN A 98 -4.38 7.88 20.42
CA GLN A 98 -3.75 7.77 19.09
C GLN A 98 -4.57 8.45 17.99
N LEU A 99 -5.90 8.35 18.04
CA LEU A 99 -6.77 9.05 17.09
C LEU A 99 -6.64 10.57 17.24
N GLY A 100 -6.65 11.07 18.48
CA GLY A 100 -6.42 12.48 18.79
C GLY A 100 -5.04 12.96 18.34
N ALA A 101 -3.99 12.16 18.56
CA ALA A 101 -2.65 12.44 18.08
C ALA A 101 -2.57 12.54 16.55
N ALA A 102 -3.14 11.56 15.83
CA ALA A 102 -3.18 11.56 14.37
C ALA A 102 -3.99 12.75 13.82
N ALA A 103 -5.11 13.08 14.45
CA ALA A 103 -5.95 14.22 14.07
C ALA A 103 -5.24 15.56 14.33
N ALA A 104 -4.57 15.69 15.48
CA ALA A 104 -3.80 16.88 15.81
C ALA A 104 -2.68 17.13 14.79
N ASN A 105 -1.96 16.08 14.37
CA ASN A 105 -0.97 16.20 13.30
C ASN A 105 -1.58 16.55 11.94
N ALA A 106 -2.71 15.95 11.58
CA ALA A 106 -3.40 16.31 10.35
C ALA A 106 -3.80 17.80 10.34
N VAL A 107 -4.33 18.30 11.46
CA VAL A 107 -4.64 19.73 11.64
C VAL A 107 -3.37 20.58 11.58
N TRP A 108 -2.30 20.15 12.24
CA TRP A 108 -1.01 20.84 12.22
C TRP A 108 -0.46 20.99 10.79
N ILE A 109 -0.40 19.89 10.04
CA ILE A 109 0.05 19.87 8.63
C ILE A 109 -0.75 20.87 7.78
N LEU A 110 -2.08 20.90 7.95
CA LEU A 110 -2.98 21.77 7.18
C LEU A 110 -2.86 23.25 7.56
N LEU A 111 -2.59 23.57 8.83
CA LEU A 111 -2.51 24.93 9.33
C LEU A 111 -1.10 25.52 9.29
N CYS A 112 -0.06 24.69 9.16
CA CYS A 112 1.32 25.16 9.10
C CYS A 112 1.57 26.05 7.88
N PRO A 113 2.02 27.31 8.07
CA PRO A 113 2.32 28.21 6.96
C PRO A 113 3.45 27.68 6.08
N GLY A 114 4.40 26.94 6.67
CA GLY A 114 5.47 26.26 5.94
C GLY A 114 4.96 25.27 4.89
N THR A 115 3.83 24.59 5.13
CA THR A 115 3.23 23.69 4.14
C THR A 115 2.78 24.45 2.89
N ARG A 116 2.22 25.65 3.05
CA ARG A 116 1.80 26.51 1.92
C ARG A 116 2.99 27.04 1.14
N LEU A 117 4.00 27.56 1.84
CA LEU A 117 5.24 28.03 1.22
C LEU A 117 5.96 26.91 0.46
N ARG A 118 5.99 25.70 1.03
CA ARG A 118 6.53 24.51 0.34
C ARG A 118 5.71 24.18 -0.90
N PHE A 119 4.38 24.18 -0.80
CA PHE A 119 3.50 23.89 -1.94
C PHE A 119 3.70 24.89 -3.09
N GLU A 120 3.80 26.19 -2.82
CA GLU A 120 4.07 27.22 -3.84
C GLU A 120 5.46 27.05 -4.50
N GLY A 121 6.47 26.74 -3.69
CA GLY A 121 7.80 26.37 -4.18
C GLY A 121 7.79 25.11 -5.04
N GLU A 122 6.98 24.11 -4.68
CA GLU A 122 6.84 22.87 -5.45
C GLU A 122 6.09 23.08 -6.76
N VAL A 123 5.05 23.90 -6.79
CA VAL A 123 4.34 24.26 -8.04
C VAL A 123 5.30 24.92 -9.02
N SER A 124 6.05 25.93 -8.56
CA SER A 124 7.00 26.65 -9.43
C SER A 124 8.17 25.77 -9.90
N SER A 125 8.63 24.83 -9.07
CA SER A 125 9.81 24.01 -9.37
C SER A 125 9.51 22.72 -10.13
N TRP A 126 8.36 22.08 -9.86
CA TRP A 126 8.10 20.70 -10.29
C TRP A 126 6.89 20.56 -11.19
N TYR A 127 5.85 21.38 -11.00
CA TYR A 127 4.64 21.27 -11.80
C TYR A 127 3.88 22.59 -11.92
N ALA A 128 4.33 23.46 -12.81
CA ALA A 128 3.82 24.84 -12.94
C ALA A 128 2.30 24.91 -13.20
N ASN A 129 1.77 24.02 -14.05
CA ASN A 129 0.35 24.00 -14.41
C ASN A 129 -0.55 23.27 -13.39
N PHE A 130 0.01 22.79 -12.26
CA PHE A 130 -0.76 22.03 -11.25
C PHE A 130 -1.93 22.83 -10.66
N GLY A 131 -1.76 24.16 -10.53
CA GLY A 131 -2.80 25.06 -10.06
C GLY A 131 -4.03 25.12 -10.98
N MET A 132 -3.85 24.86 -12.28
CA MET A 132 -4.92 24.90 -13.28
C MET A 132 -5.76 23.62 -13.35
N LYS A 133 -5.33 22.54 -12.68
CA LYS A 133 -6.08 21.27 -12.66
C LYS A 133 -7.30 21.36 -11.75
N SER A 134 -8.44 20.92 -12.28
CA SER A 134 -9.67 20.73 -11.50
C SER A 134 -9.49 19.66 -10.42
N LEU A 135 -10.38 19.65 -9.43
CA LEU A 135 -10.38 18.64 -8.37
C LEU A 135 -10.49 17.21 -8.94
N LEU A 136 -11.36 17.00 -9.94
CA LEU A 136 -11.53 15.70 -10.58
C LEU A 136 -10.29 15.28 -11.35
N ALA A 137 -9.62 16.23 -12.04
CA ALA A 137 -8.36 15.94 -12.74
C ALA A 137 -7.25 15.54 -11.76
N LYS A 138 -7.18 16.17 -10.59
CA LYS A 138 -6.22 15.77 -9.52
C LYS A 138 -6.53 14.40 -8.94
N LEU A 139 -7.82 14.08 -8.77
CA LEU A 139 -8.25 12.77 -8.27
C LEU A 139 -7.97 11.65 -9.29
N GLU A 140 -8.27 11.88 -10.58
CA GLU A 140 -7.92 10.95 -11.65
C GLU A 140 -6.40 10.77 -11.72
N LEU A 141 -5.63 11.85 -11.77
CA LEU A 141 -4.18 11.81 -11.80
C LEU A 141 -3.60 11.00 -10.62
N GLY A 142 -4.08 11.24 -9.41
CA GLY A 142 -3.66 10.51 -8.22
C GLY A 142 -4.04 9.03 -8.24
N ALA A 143 -5.26 8.71 -8.68
CA ALA A 143 -5.74 7.34 -8.76
C ALA A 143 -5.00 6.55 -9.85
N SER A 144 -4.83 7.14 -11.04
CA SER A 144 -4.08 6.57 -12.16
C SER A 144 -2.62 6.37 -11.80
N ALA A 145 -1.96 7.36 -11.20
CA ALA A 145 -0.57 7.23 -10.73
C ALA A 145 -0.40 6.19 -9.60
N ALA A 146 -1.46 5.91 -8.83
CA ALA A 146 -1.45 4.89 -7.80
C ALA A 146 -1.66 3.47 -8.33
N LEU A 147 -2.46 3.29 -9.39
CA LEU A 147 -2.84 1.99 -9.93
C LEU A 147 -2.01 1.57 -11.16
N ASP A 148 -1.55 2.50 -11.99
CA ASP A 148 -0.76 2.22 -13.19
C ASP A 148 0.45 1.33 -12.87
N PRO A 149 1.28 1.63 -11.85
CA PRO A 149 2.43 0.78 -11.53
C PRO A 149 2.03 -0.63 -11.09
N LEU A 150 0.83 -0.80 -10.53
CA LEU A 150 0.35 -2.11 -10.07
C LEU A 150 -0.10 -3.01 -11.22
N VAL A 151 -0.72 -2.44 -12.26
CA VAL A 151 -1.38 -3.20 -13.33
C VAL A 151 -0.56 -3.23 -14.62
N TYR A 152 0.02 -2.09 -15.02
CA TYR A 152 0.72 -1.92 -16.30
C TYR A 152 2.24 -1.96 -16.17
N GLN A 153 2.76 -2.05 -14.94
CA GLN A 153 4.19 -2.24 -14.68
C GLN A 153 4.42 -3.54 -13.89
N ARG A 154 5.69 -3.86 -13.64
CA ARG A 154 6.10 -5.11 -12.98
C ARG A 154 6.06 -5.01 -11.46
N ASP A 155 4.87 -4.81 -10.88
CA ASP A 155 4.70 -4.84 -9.41
C ASP A 155 4.49 -6.27 -8.89
N LEU A 156 5.56 -6.84 -8.32
CA LEU A 156 5.55 -8.21 -7.82
C LEU A 156 4.60 -8.39 -6.62
N ILE A 157 4.50 -7.38 -5.74
CA ILE A 157 3.69 -7.47 -4.53
C ILE A 157 2.21 -7.56 -4.92
N PHE A 158 1.76 -6.72 -5.85
CA PHE A 158 0.38 -6.73 -6.33
C PHE A 158 0.06 -7.99 -7.13
N PHE A 159 1.00 -8.51 -7.92
CA PHE A 159 0.82 -9.79 -8.60
C PHE A 159 0.63 -10.94 -7.61
N PHE A 160 1.47 -11.05 -6.58
CA PHE A 160 1.31 -12.06 -5.53
C PHE A 160 0.02 -11.87 -4.73
N PHE A 161 -0.40 -10.63 -4.49
CA PHE A 161 -1.69 -10.32 -3.88
C PHE A 161 -2.86 -10.89 -4.72
N CYS A 162 -2.86 -10.64 -6.03
CA CYS A 162 -3.87 -11.19 -6.94
C CYS A 162 -3.85 -12.73 -6.99
N LEU A 163 -2.66 -13.33 -6.96
CA LEU A 163 -2.49 -14.77 -6.94
C LEU A 163 -3.05 -15.40 -5.65
N LEU A 164 -2.79 -14.78 -4.49
CA LEU A 164 -3.34 -15.23 -3.21
C LEU A 164 -4.85 -15.07 -3.13
N LEU A 165 -5.41 -13.99 -3.70
CA LEU A 165 -6.86 -13.81 -3.84
C LEU A 165 -7.49 -14.95 -4.65
N ALA A 166 -6.93 -15.23 -5.84
CA ALA A 166 -7.36 -16.34 -6.67
C ALA A 166 -7.27 -17.67 -5.92
N TRP A 167 -6.14 -17.96 -5.28
CA TRP A 167 -5.96 -19.20 -4.53
C TRP A 167 -7.00 -19.36 -3.40
N CYS A 168 -7.22 -18.32 -2.60
CA CYS A 168 -8.23 -18.36 -1.53
C CYS A 168 -9.64 -18.63 -2.07
N ILE A 169 -10.01 -17.99 -3.18
CA ILE A 169 -11.33 -18.18 -3.81
C ILE A 169 -11.45 -19.60 -4.38
N PHE A 170 -10.41 -20.15 -4.99
CA PHE A 170 -10.44 -21.52 -5.54
C PHE A 170 -10.61 -22.60 -4.47
N ILE A 171 -10.02 -22.39 -3.28
CA ILE A 171 -10.22 -23.28 -2.13
C ILE A 171 -11.67 -23.17 -1.63
N ARG A 172 -12.19 -21.95 -1.52
CA ARG A 172 -13.47 -21.67 -0.86
C ARG A 172 -14.69 -21.90 -1.74
N TYR A 173 -14.62 -21.53 -3.01
CA TYR A 173 -15.75 -21.54 -3.94
C TYR A 173 -15.52 -22.57 -5.05
N LYS A 174 -16.53 -23.41 -5.28
CA LYS A 174 -16.56 -24.37 -6.39
C LYS A 174 -17.19 -23.80 -7.66
N ALA A 175 -18.11 -22.83 -7.52
CA ALA A 175 -18.79 -22.24 -8.67
C ALA A 175 -17.81 -21.48 -9.58
N VAL A 176 -17.97 -21.70 -10.89
CA VAL A 176 -17.08 -21.15 -11.93
C VAL A 176 -17.08 -19.63 -11.93
N PHE A 177 -18.25 -19.01 -11.71
CA PHE A 177 -18.40 -17.56 -11.67
C PHE A 177 -17.39 -16.87 -10.75
N TYR A 178 -17.27 -17.31 -9.50
CA TYR A 178 -16.32 -16.71 -8.54
C TYR A 178 -14.86 -16.96 -8.93
N ARG A 179 -14.55 -18.09 -9.56
CA ARG A 179 -13.20 -18.41 -10.02
C ARG A 179 -12.77 -17.53 -11.18
N VAL A 180 -13.67 -17.28 -12.13
CA VAL A 180 -13.42 -16.35 -13.25
C VAL A 180 -13.21 -14.93 -12.72
N LEU A 181 -14.05 -14.48 -11.79
CA LEU A 181 -13.93 -13.17 -11.14
C LEU A 181 -12.56 -13.01 -10.43
N ALA A 182 -12.08 -14.08 -9.80
CA ALA A 182 -10.80 -14.09 -9.09
C ALA A 182 -9.59 -14.12 -10.02
N LEU A 183 -9.71 -14.79 -11.17
CA LEU A 183 -8.66 -14.85 -12.18
C LEU A 183 -8.52 -13.53 -12.96
N ALA A 184 -9.60 -12.75 -13.12
CA ALA A 184 -9.57 -11.55 -13.95
C ALA A 184 -8.44 -10.55 -13.57
N PRO A 185 -8.29 -10.09 -12.31
CA PRO A 185 -7.16 -9.23 -11.92
C PRO A 185 -5.80 -9.90 -12.16
N LEU A 186 -5.68 -11.18 -11.83
CA LEU A 186 -4.42 -11.93 -11.99
C LEU A 186 -3.99 -12.00 -13.45
N LEU A 187 -4.91 -12.32 -14.36
CA LEU A 187 -4.65 -12.43 -15.79
C LEU A 187 -4.30 -11.08 -16.41
N VAL A 188 -4.99 -10.01 -16.01
CA VAL A 188 -4.67 -8.65 -16.48
C VAL A 188 -3.27 -8.23 -16.04
N CYS A 189 -2.92 -8.39 -14.75
CA CYS A 189 -1.58 -8.08 -14.25
C CYS A 189 -0.50 -8.96 -14.87
N MET A 190 -0.82 -10.23 -15.16
CA MET A 190 0.10 -11.14 -15.84
C MET A 190 0.38 -10.67 -17.27
N ALA A 191 -0.67 -10.35 -18.04
CA ALA A 191 -0.57 -9.99 -19.45
C ALA A 191 -0.01 -8.57 -19.66
N LEU A 192 -0.51 -7.58 -18.92
CA LEU A 192 -0.18 -6.17 -19.14
C LEU A 192 0.90 -5.63 -18.20
N GLY A 193 1.26 -6.36 -17.13
CA GLY A 193 2.35 -6.01 -16.21
C GLY A 193 3.56 -6.93 -16.36
N MET A 194 3.47 -8.15 -15.84
CA MET A 194 4.62 -9.08 -15.73
C MET A 194 5.21 -9.48 -17.08
N TYR A 195 4.37 -9.93 -18.00
CA TYR A 195 4.77 -10.43 -19.31
C TYR A 195 4.48 -9.46 -20.45
N GLN A 196 4.26 -8.17 -20.14
CA GLN A 196 3.89 -7.13 -21.09
C GLN A 196 4.70 -7.16 -22.40
N ARG A 197 6.03 -7.29 -22.32
CA ARG A 197 6.91 -7.35 -23.51
C ARG A 197 6.54 -8.50 -24.46
N TYR A 198 6.23 -9.67 -23.91
CA TYR A 198 5.83 -10.84 -24.71
C TYR A 198 4.40 -10.67 -25.24
N THR A 199 3.49 -10.16 -24.41
CA THR A 199 2.11 -9.86 -24.83
C THR A 199 2.07 -8.90 -26.01
N LEU A 200 2.88 -7.85 -26.00
CA LEU A 200 2.96 -6.87 -27.09
C LEU A 200 3.63 -7.41 -28.36
N ALA A 201 4.55 -8.36 -28.23
CA ALA A 201 5.13 -9.03 -29.39
C ALA A 201 4.10 -9.86 -30.17
N VAL A 202 3.10 -10.43 -29.46
CA VAL A 202 2.02 -11.23 -30.06
C VAL A 202 0.82 -10.35 -30.44
N PHE A 203 0.51 -9.33 -29.63
CA PHE A 203 -0.64 -8.43 -29.81
C PHE A 203 -0.19 -6.96 -29.77
N PRO A 204 0.43 -6.45 -30.86
CA PRO A 204 0.94 -5.07 -30.90
C PRO A 204 -0.13 -4.00 -30.66
N GLN A 205 -1.39 -4.30 -31.02
CA GLN A 205 -2.54 -3.42 -30.77
C GLN A 205 -2.79 -3.10 -29.29
N LEU A 206 -2.19 -3.83 -28.34
CA LEU A 206 -2.29 -3.53 -26.90
C LEU A 206 -1.28 -2.47 -26.43
N ALA A 207 -0.43 -1.94 -27.32
CA ALA A 207 0.58 -0.93 -26.98
C ALA A 207 -0.03 0.36 -26.43
N PHE A 208 -1.31 0.67 -26.69
CA PHE A 208 -1.96 1.86 -26.11
C PHE A 208 -2.13 1.78 -24.59
N PHE A 209 -2.04 0.59 -23.97
CA PHE A 209 -1.97 0.47 -22.51
C PHE A 209 -0.60 0.87 -21.96
N THR A 210 0.45 0.79 -22.79
CA THR A 210 1.81 1.14 -22.39
C THR A 210 2.03 2.64 -22.57
N GLY A 211 2.30 3.34 -21.46
CA GLY A 211 2.40 4.80 -21.48
C GLY A 211 1.05 5.50 -21.57
N ALA A 212 -0.05 4.82 -21.21
CA ALA A 212 -1.37 5.45 -21.10
C ALA A 212 -1.41 6.56 -20.06
N LEU A 213 -0.60 6.44 -19.00
CA LEU A 213 -0.38 7.49 -18.03
C LEU A 213 0.75 8.42 -18.51
N ASP A 214 0.37 9.64 -18.86
CA ASP A 214 1.32 10.70 -19.20
C ASP A 214 1.50 11.66 -18.00
N GLY A 215 2.45 12.60 -18.11
CA GLY A 215 2.75 13.62 -17.11
C GLY A 215 1.55 14.49 -16.70
N GLU A 216 0.48 14.48 -17.48
CA GLU A 216 -0.76 15.23 -17.21
C GLU A 216 -1.90 14.38 -16.61
N GLY A 217 -1.76 13.06 -16.56
CA GLY A 217 -2.81 12.08 -16.25
C GLY A 217 -3.08 11.14 -17.42
N MET A 218 -4.03 10.20 -17.28
CA MET A 218 -4.45 9.37 -18.42
C MET A 218 -5.40 10.13 -19.36
N ILE A 219 -6.21 11.02 -18.80
CA ILE A 219 -7.15 11.85 -19.55
C ILE A 219 -6.64 13.29 -19.57
N THR A 220 -6.31 13.75 -20.77
CA THR A 220 -5.81 15.09 -21.05
C THR A 220 -6.80 15.83 -21.94
N LEU A 221 -6.67 17.16 -22.03
CA LEU A 221 -7.51 17.96 -22.92
C LEU A 221 -7.41 17.51 -24.39
N ALA A 222 -6.24 16.98 -24.79
CA ALA A 222 -5.99 16.51 -26.14
C ALA A 222 -6.71 15.19 -26.48
N ASN A 223 -6.94 14.31 -25.49
CA ASN A 223 -7.51 12.99 -25.72
C ASN A 223 -8.92 12.80 -25.11
N ALA A 224 -9.45 13.79 -24.40
CA ALA A 224 -10.74 13.72 -23.70
C ALA A 224 -11.94 13.37 -24.61
N ASN A 225 -11.88 13.69 -25.90
CA ASN A 225 -12.94 13.34 -26.86
C ASN A 225 -12.81 11.91 -27.42
N SER A 226 -11.69 11.22 -27.14
CA SER A 226 -11.45 9.88 -27.64
C SER A 226 -11.86 8.83 -26.62
N LEU A 227 -12.88 8.03 -26.93
CA LEU A 227 -13.32 6.92 -26.08
C LEU A 227 -12.20 5.90 -25.81
N THR A 228 -11.25 5.75 -26.73
CA THR A 228 -10.13 4.81 -26.56
C THR A 228 -9.17 5.22 -25.44
N ALA A 229 -9.06 6.52 -25.14
CA ALA A 229 -8.23 7.02 -24.04
C ALA A 229 -8.76 6.62 -22.65
N TYR A 230 -10.06 6.35 -22.55
CA TYR A 230 -10.69 5.91 -21.30
C TYR A 230 -10.53 4.40 -21.03
N ILE A 231 -10.17 3.61 -22.04
CA ILE A 231 -10.06 2.15 -21.88
C ILE A 231 -9.00 1.76 -20.84
N PRO A 232 -7.76 2.30 -20.86
CA PRO A 232 -6.77 2.01 -19.83
C PRO A 232 -7.23 2.44 -18.43
N LEU A 233 -7.88 3.60 -18.33
CA LEU A 233 -8.38 4.11 -17.05
C LEU A 233 -9.47 3.22 -16.46
N VAL A 234 -10.47 2.86 -17.27
CA VAL A 234 -11.58 1.98 -16.85
C VAL A 234 -11.05 0.62 -16.44
N LEU A 235 -10.07 0.07 -17.17
CA LEU A 235 -9.46 -1.20 -16.82
C LEU A 235 -8.73 -1.15 -15.47
N LEU A 236 -7.99 -0.06 -15.16
CA LEU A 236 -7.35 0.12 -13.85
C LEU A 236 -8.38 0.09 -12.71
N TYR A 237 -9.46 0.88 -12.85
CA TYR A 237 -10.52 0.95 -11.84
C TYR A 237 -11.27 -0.36 -11.70
N LEU A 238 -11.52 -1.05 -12.82
CA LEU A 238 -12.15 -2.36 -12.82
C LEU A 238 -11.28 -3.40 -12.09
N VAL A 239 -9.98 -3.47 -12.39
CA VAL A 239 -9.05 -4.38 -11.70
C VAL A 239 -9.02 -4.11 -10.20
N PHE A 240 -8.94 -2.83 -9.81
CA PHE A 240 -8.96 -2.48 -8.39
C PHE A 240 -10.29 -2.81 -7.70
N ALA A 241 -11.43 -2.52 -8.35
CA ALA A 241 -12.76 -2.88 -7.83
C ALA A 241 -12.93 -4.40 -7.69
N LEU A 242 -12.46 -5.18 -8.67
CA LEU A 242 -12.44 -6.64 -8.60
C LEU A 242 -11.56 -7.13 -7.45
N CYS A 243 -10.41 -6.51 -7.19
CA CYS A 243 -9.59 -6.82 -6.02
C CYS A 243 -10.32 -6.59 -4.69
N LEU A 244 -11.10 -5.50 -4.57
CA LEU A 244 -11.93 -5.24 -3.38
C LEU A 244 -12.98 -6.34 -3.17
N VAL A 245 -13.70 -6.70 -4.23
CA VAL A 245 -14.72 -7.77 -4.20
C VAL A 245 -14.07 -9.12 -3.87
N ASN A 246 -12.99 -9.47 -4.57
CA ASN A 246 -12.27 -10.72 -4.36
C ASN A 246 -11.70 -10.83 -2.95
N LEU A 247 -11.21 -9.73 -2.36
CA LEU A 247 -10.73 -9.69 -0.98
C LEU A 247 -11.85 -9.98 0.02
N TYR A 248 -13.02 -9.37 -0.19
CA TYR A 248 -14.20 -9.61 0.63
C TYR A 248 -14.68 -11.08 0.55
N LEU A 249 -14.71 -11.64 -0.66
CA LEU A 249 -15.08 -13.03 -0.92
C LEU A 249 -14.08 -14.03 -0.35
N ALA A 250 -12.78 -13.80 -0.55
CA ALA A 250 -11.69 -14.65 -0.06
C ALA A 250 -11.72 -14.80 1.46
N LEU A 251 -12.00 -13.71 2.18
CA LEU A 251 -12.10 -13.67 3.64
C LEU A 251 -13.50 -14.03 4.17
N GLY A 252 -14.46 -14.28 3.28
CA GLY A 252 -15.69 -14.99 3.62
C GLY A 252 -16.79 -14.20 4.29
N HIS A 253 -16.99 -12.95 3.89
CA HIS A 253 -18.08 -12.10 4.42
C HIS A 253 -17.98 -11.81 5.93
N THR A 254 -16.79 -11.96 6.50
CA THR A 254 -16.57 -11.73 7.94
C THR A 254 -16.32 -10.24 8.24
N PRO A 255 -16.47 -9.78 9.49
CA PRO A 255 -16.01 -8.45 9.89
C PRO A 255 -14.52 -8.20 9.57
N LEU A 256 -13.71 -9.26 9.58
CA LEU A 256 -12.31 -9.23 9.15
C LEU A 256 -12.19 -8.93 7.65
N ALA A 257 -13.10 -9.45 6.83
CA ALA A 257 -13.16 -9.16 5.39
C ALA A 257 -13.42 -7.68 5.13
N LEU A 258 -14.40 -7.09 5.84
CA LEU A 258 -14.69 -5.65 5.76
C LEU A 258 -13.51 -4.81 6.25
N ALA A 259 -12.85 -5.20 7.35
CA ALA A 259 -11.67 -4.50 7.84
C ALA A 259 -10.49 -4.57 6.86
N ALA A 260 -10.32 -5.70 6.15
CA ALA A 260 -9.29 -5.86 5.13
C ALA A 260 -9.56 -5.00 3.88
N VAL A 261 -10.82 -4.93 3.42
CA VAL A 261 -11.25 -4.03 2.34
C VAL A 261 -11.03 -2.57 2.74
N TRP A 262 -11.44 -2.19 3.96
CA TRP A 262 -11.19 -0.85 4.50
C TRP A 262 -9.69 -0.52 4.51
N ALA A 263 -8.85 -1.45 4.98
CA ALA A 263 -7.41 -1.27 4.97
C ALA A 263 -6.84 -1.11 3.55
N LEU A 264 -7.32 -1.89 2.57
CA LEU A 264 -6.93 -1.73 1.17
C LEU A 264 -7.28 -0.33 0.64
N CYS A 265 -8.49 0.17 0.95
CA CYS A 265 -8.91 1.52 0.59
C CYS A 265 -8.04 2.61 1.26
N CYS A 266 -7.70 2.48 2.55
CA CYS A 266 -6.81 3.42 3.23
C CYS A 266 -5.39 3.38 2.64
N GLY A 267 -4.88 2.19 2.32
CA GLY A 267 -3.61 1.99 1.61
C GLY A 267 -3.59 2.70 0.27
N PHE A 268 -4.64 2.50 -0.53
CA PHE A 268 -4.82 3.19 -1.81
C PHE A 268 -4.91 4.72 -1.64
N ALA A 269 -5.70 5.20 -0.67
CA ALA A 269 -5.85 6.63 -0.37
C ALA A 269 -4.50 7.32 -0.06
N SER A 270 -3.59 6.62 0.63
CA SER A 270 -2.25 7.15 0.95
C SER A 270 -1.40 7.46 -0.28
N ARG A 271 -1.59 6.71 -1.38
CA ARG A 271 -0.90 6.94 -2.66
C ARG A 271 -1.70 7.88 -3.56
N LEU A 272 -3.03 7.75 -3.57
CA LEU A 272 -3.92 8.66 -4.32
C LEU A 272 -3.74 10.11 -3.88
N ALA A 273 -3.45 10.36 -2.60
CA ALA A 273 -3.20 11.69 -2.07
C ALA A 273 -2.11 12.48 -2.80
N LEU A 274 -1.16 11.80 -3.46
CA LEU A 274 -0.12 12.45 -4.26
C LEU A 274 -0.68 13.17 -5.48
N GLY A 275 -1.88 12.81 -5.96
CA GLY A 275 -2.60 13.57 -6.98
C GLY A 275 -2.93 15.00 -6.55
N PHE A 276 -2.91 15.28 -5.24
CA PHE A 276 -3.08 16.60 -4.65
C PHE A 276 -1.75 17.31 -4.34
N SER A 277 -0.61 16.73 -4.73
CA SER A 277 0.73 17.34 -4.58
C SER A 277 1.37 17.61 -5.94
N PRO A 278 2.06 18.75 -6.13
CA PRO A 278 2.82 19.04 -7.34
C PRO A 278 4.02 18.09 -7.54
N THR A 279 4.41 17.34 -6.50
CA THR A 279 5.58 16.44 -6.50
C THR A 279 5.29 15.01 -6.97
N ILE A 280 4.12 14.76 -7.56
CA ILE A 280 3.66 13.43 -7.97
C ILE A 280 4.68 12.70 -8.86
N TRP A 281 5.32 13.41 -9.79
CA TRP A 281 6.28 12.82 -10.74
C TRP A 281 7.71 12.74 -10.21
N THR A 282 8.07 13.63 -9.29
CA THR A 282 9.44 13.75 -8.77
C THR A 282 9.72 12.75 -7.66
N SER A 283 8.67 12.40 -6.92
CA SER A 283 8.75 11.47 -5.81
C SER A 283 8.76 10.00 -6.26
N GLY A 284 8.31 9.74 -7.50
CA GLY A 284 8.41 8.44 -8.19
C GLY A 284 7.79 7.26 -7.43
N VAL A 285 8.29 6.05 -7.72
CA VAL A 285 7.77 4.78 -7.17
C VAL A 285 7.89 4.70 -5.64
N ARG A 286 8.81 5.46 -5.02
CA ARG A 286 9.06 5.43 -3.57
C ARG A 286 7.83 5.79 -2.74
N THR A 287 6.98 6.65 -3.27
CA THR A 287 5.73 7.07 -2.62
C THR A 287 4.67 5.97 -2.54
N GLY A 288 4.88 4.87 -3.27
CA GLY A 288 4.07 3.66 -3.17
C GLY A 288 4.33 2.83 -1.92
N PHE A 289 5.37 3.13 -1.15
CA PHE A 289 5.88 2.29 -0.07
C PHE A 289 4.79 1.88 0.95
N PHE A 290 3.99 2.83 1.45
CA PHE A 290 2.94 2.53 2.45
C PHE A 290 1.78 1.72 1.87
N PHE A 291 1.45 1.95 0.59
CA PHE A 291 0.46 1.14 -0.10
C PHE A 291 0.96 -0.29 -0.32
N SER A 292 2.21 -0.47 -0.76
CA SER A 292 2.87 -1.77 -0.86
C SER A 292 2.93 -2.49 0.48
N LEU A 293 3.22 -1.79 1.58
CA LEU A 293 3.20 -2.36 2.93
C LEU A 293 1.81 -2.86 3.32
N THR A 294 0.77 -2.12 2.96
CA THR A 294 -0.63 -2.56 3.17
C THR A 294 -0.92 -3.82 2.35
N LEU A 295 -0.53 -3.87 1.08
CA LEU A 295 -0.67 -5.07 0.24
C LEU A 295 0.07 -6.28 0.84
N LEU A 296 1.27 -6.10 1.38
CA LEU A 296 2.02 -7.16 2.05
C LEU A 296 1.30 -7.69 3.30
N VAL A 297 0.73 -6.81 4.13
CA VAL A 297 -0.07 -7.20 5.29
C VAL A 297 -1.30 -8.01 4.86
N LEU A 298 -1.96 -7.60 3.78
CA LEU A 298 -3.10 -8.32 3.20
C LEU A 298 -2.68 -9.68 2.61
N CYS A 299 -1.53 -9.77 1.95
CA CYS A 299 -0.97 -11.04 1.49
C CYS A 299 -0.75 -12.00 2.66
N ALA A 300 -0.15 -11.53 3.75
CA ALA A 300 0.06 -12.35 4.95
C ALA A 300 -1.28 -12.84 5.55
N LEU A 301 -2.31 -11.99 5.53
CA LEU A 301 -3.66 -12.33 5.98
C LEU A 301 -4.31 -13.41 5.09
N LEU A 302 -4.22 -13.26 3.77
CA LEU A 302 -4.75 -14.21 2.79
C LEU A 302 -4.03 -15.55 2.85
N TYR A 303 -2.69 -15.55 2.89
CA TYR A 303 -1.90 -16.76 3.03
C TYR A 303 -2.29 -17.54 4.29
N ARG A 304 -2.46 -16.84 5.42
CA ARG A 304 -2.96 -17.45 6.66
C ARG A 304 -4.35 -18.06 6.47
N GLN A 305 -5.27 -17.37 5.80
CA GLN A 305 -6.63 -17.88 5.57
C GLN A 305 -6.60 -19.15 4.70
N ALA A 306 -5.79 -19.15 3.64
CA ALA A 306 -5.59 -20.31 2.76
C ALA A 306 -4.96 -21.50 3.51
N ALA A 307 -3.94 -21.26 4.33
CA ALA A 307 -3.28 -22.30 5.11
C ALA A 307 -4.19 -22.93 6.18
N LEU A 308 -5.16 -22.17 6.71
CA LEU A 308 -6.11 -22.65 7.72
C LEU A 308 -7.34 -23.35 7.11
N ALA A 309 -7.68 -23.07 5.85
CA ALA A 309 -8.84 -23.64 5.17
C ALA A 309 -8.85 -25.19 5.09
N PRO A 310 -7.75 -25.90 4.74
CA PRO A 310 -7.74 -27.36 4.72
C PRO A 310 -7.82 -27.99 6.13
N VAL A 311 -7.44 -27.26 7.17
CA VAL A 311 -7.44 -27.75 8.57
C VAL A 311 -8.85 -27.78 9.18
N ALA A 312 -9.75 -26.92 8.69
CA ALA A 312 -11.14 -26.85 9.15
C ALA A 312 -12.07 -27.93 8.56
N ALA A 313 -11.65 -28.60 7.47
CA ALA A 313 -12.44 -29.61 6.76
C ALA A 313 -12.28 -31.05 7.30
N LEU A 314 -11.49 -31.26 8.36
CA LEU A 314 -11.27 -32.59 8.96
C LEU A 314 -12.28 -32.87 10.10
N PRO A 315 -13.07 -33.96 10.04
CA PRO A 315 -14.04 -34.29 11.09
C PRO A 315 -13.34 -34.70 12.40
N GLY A 316 -13.84 -34.19 13.54
CA GLY A 316 -13.58 -34.77 14.88
C GLY A 316 -12.59 -34.08 15.83
N ALA A 317 -11.99 -32.92 15.53
CA ALA A 317 -10.93 -32.33 16.37
C ALA A 317 -11.23 -30.92 16.93
N GLY A 318 -12.44 -30.70 17.47
CA GLY A 318 -12.96 -29.36 17.80
C GLY A 318 -12.26 -28.60 18.94
N ALA A 319 -11.75 -29.26 19.99
CA ALA A 319 -11.32 -28.57 21.22
C ALA A 319 -9.80 -28.51 21.43
N THR A 320 -9.08 -29.61 21.23
CA THR A 320 -7.61 -29.70 21.45
C THR A 320 -6.79 -29.02 20.34
N ARG A 321 -7.34 -28.90 19.13
CA ARG A 321 -6.68 -28.25 17.97
C ARG A 321 -6.79 -26.73 17.97
N ALA A 322 -7.83 -26.15 18.59
CA ALA A 322 -7.95 -24.70 18.79
C ALA A 322 -6.86 -24.13 19.72
N ALA A 323 -6.34 -24.95 20.63
CA ALA A 323 -5.21 -24.60 21.50
C ALA A 323 -3.85 -24.67 20.77
N LYS A 324 -3.64 -25.69 19.92
CA LYS A 324 -2.44 -25.80 19.05
C LYS A 324 -2.43 -24.70 17.98
N SER A 325 -3.59 -24.37 17.38
CA SER A 325 -3.71 -23.26 16.43
C SER A 325 -3.48 -21.91 17.11
N ARG A 326 -3.98 -21.67 18.35
CA ARG A 326 -3.66 -20.46 19.13
C ARG A 326 -2.17 -20.33 19.50
N ARG A 327 -1.44 -21.44 19.65
CA ARG A 327 0.01 -21.45 19.91
C ARG A 327 0.80 -21.18 18.62
N ALA A 328 0.48 -21.83 17.51
CA ALA A 328 1.04 -21.55 16.19
C ALA A 328 0.71 -20.13 15.67
N GLN A 329 -0.47 -19.59 16.02
CA GLN A 329 -0.94 -18.22 15.76
C GLN A 329 -0.14 -17.15 16.52
N LYS A 330 0.59 -17.51 17.59
CA LYS A 330 1.60 -16.66 18.25
C LYS A 330 2.96 -16.74 17.52
N TRP A 331 3.33 -17.94 17.05
CA TRP A 331 4.59 -18.17 16.34
C TRP A 331 4.62 -17.50 14.96
N VAL A 332 3.56 -17.52 14.15
CA VAL A 332 3.58 -16.93 12.79
C VAL A 332 3.52 -15.40 12.80
N PHE A 333 2.81 -14.77 13.75
CA PHE A 333 2.94 -13.31 13.93
C PHE A 333 4.36 -12.96 14.37
N GLY A 334 4.99 -13.80 15.19
CA GLY A 334 6.41 -13.69 15.55
C GLY A 334 7.37 -14.02 14.42
N VAL A 335 7.07 -14.94 13.50
CA VAL A 335 7.93 -15.40 12.39
C VAL A 335 7.77 -14.53 11.15
N VAL A 336 6.61 -13.92 10.90
CA VAL A 336 6.43 -12.91 9.84
C VAL A 336 6.99 -11.56 10.31
N PHE A 337 6.84 -11.23 11.60
CA PHE A 337 7.53 -10.10 12.22
C PHE A 337 9.04 -10.34 12.37
N ALA A 338 9.48 -11.57 12.67
CA ALA A 338 10.90 -11.93 12.70
C ALA A 338 11.49 -12.16 11.31
N ALA A 339 10.71 -12.57 10.29
CA ALA A 339 11.16 -12.57 8.90
C ALA A 339 11.31 -11.12 8.39
N TYR A 340 10.45 -10.20 8.85
CA TYR A 340 10.64 -8.76 8.66
C TYR A 340 11.90 -8.24 9.39
N CYS A 341 12.20 -8.69 10.62
CA CYS A 341 13.46 -8.38 11.30
C CYS A 341 14.69 -9.08 10.68
N LEU A 342 14.56 -10.31 10.17
CA LEU A 342 15.65 -11.11 9.59
C LEU A 342 15.97 -10.66 8.16
N LEU A 343 14.99 -10.22 7.36
CA LEU A 343 15.22 -9.55 6.07
C LEU A 343 15.88 -8.17 6.26
N GLN A 344 15.56 -7.48 7.35
CA GLN A 344 16.27 -6.26 7.77
C GLN A 344 17.69 -6.55 8.32
N MET A 345 17.93 -7.72 8.93
CA MET A 345 19.29 -8.14 9.36
C MET A 345 20.16 -8.70 8.21
N TYR A 346 19.57 -9.39 7.22
CA TYR A 346 20.31 -9.89 6.04
C TYR A 346 20.81 -8.75 5.15
N SER A 347 20.04 -7.67 5.04
CA SER A 347 20.45 -6.40 4.40
C SER A 347 21.57 -5.66 5.14
N ILE A 348 21.86 -6.00 6.40
CA ILE A 348 22.90 -5.38 7.23
C ILE A 348 24.16 -6.26 7.32
N GLN A 349 24.05 -7.58 7.07
CA GLN A 349 25.21 -8.49 7.04
C GLN A 349 25.96 -8.48 5.70
N GLU A 350 25.31 -8.22 4.58
CA GLU A 350 25.99 -8.01 3.28
C GLU A 350 26.97 -6.82 3.32
N ILE A 351 26.69 -5.79 4.16
CA ILE A 351 27.56 -4.63 4.35
C ILE A 351 28.77 -4.93 5.26
N ARG A 352 28.70 -5.96 6.11
CA ARG A 352 29.84 -6.38 6.96
C ARG A 352 30.66 -7.53 6.41
N ILE A 353 30.14 -8.29 5.43
CA ILE A 353 30.93 -9.31 4.72
C ILE A 353 31.71 -8.68 3.55
N ALA A 354 31.23 -7.56 2.98
CA ALA A 354 31.98 -6.79 1.99
C ALA A 354 33.08 -5.88 2.58
N SER A 355 33.17 -5.74 3.91
CA SER A 355 34.19 -4.92 4.60
C SER A 355 35.15 -5.74 5.48
N GLY A 356 35.34 -7.02 5.17
CA GLY A 356 36.34 -7.87 5.80
C GLY A 356 37.65 -7.84 5.03
N TYR A 357 38.59 -7.02 5.51
CA TYR A 357 40.00 -7.05 5.13
C TYR A 357 40.57 -8.49 5.09
N THR A 358 41.15 -8.85 3.94
CA THR A 358 42.33 -9.72 3.87
C THR A 358 43.25 -9.15 2.79
N GLY A 359 44.38 -8.57 3.20
CA GLY A 359 45.43 -8.04 2.33
C GLY A 359 45.51 -6.53 2.33
#